data_AF-A0A0A0IH24-F1
#
_entry.id   AF-A0A0A0IH24-F1
#
_cell.length_a   1.000
_cell.length_b   1.000
_cell.length_c   1.000
_cell.angle_alpha   90.00
_cell.angle_beta   90.00
_cell.angle_gamma   90.00
#
_symmetry.space_group_name_H-M   'P 1'
#
loop_
_entity.id
_entity.type
_entity.pdbx_description
1 polymer ?
#
loop_
_entity_poly.entity_id
_entity_poly.type
_entity_poly.pdbx_seq_one_letter_code
_entity_poly.pdbx_strand_id
1 'polypeptide(L)' 'MNRKLLETTLKGLLFTAKEKQCVLGENAKEDIKMIKDIYEEIIRFWELDEELTDEFEREIRAD' A
#
# COMPACT_ATOMS: atom_id res chain seq x y z
N MET A 1 10.10 -13.49 12.03
CA MET A 1 8.84 -12.86 11.59
C MET A 1 8.20 -13.76 10.53
N ASN A 2 6.87 -13.91 10.50
CA ASN A 2 6.21 -14.79 9.53
C ASN A 2 6.05 -14.04 8.19
N ARG A 3 6.82 -14.41 7.16
CA ARG A 3 6.79 -13.75 5.83
C ARG A 3 5.38 -13.68 5.24
N LYS A 4 4.59 -14.75 5.40
CA LYS A 4 3.20 -14.81 4.93
C LYS A 4 2.31 -13.77 5.62
N LEU A 5 2.57 -13.48 6.89
CA LEU A 5 1.84 -12.44 7.62
C LEU A 5 2.13 -11.06 7.01
N LEU A 6 3.40 -10.72 6.77
CA LEU A 6 3.78 -9.44 6.17
C LEU A 6 3.19 -9.26 4.76
N GLU A 7 3.31 -10.28 3.90
CA GLU A 7 2.72 -10.26 2.56
C GLU A 7 1.19 -10.11 2.60
N THR A 8 0.52 -10.76 3.56
CA THR A 8 -0.93 -10.60 3.75
C THR A 8 -1.28 -9.19 4.23
N THR A 9 -0.49 -8.63 5.14
CA THR A 9 -0.67 -7.25 5.62
C THR A 9 -0.51 -6.25 4.49
N LEU A 10 0.54 -6.36 3.68
CA LEU A 10 0.77 -5.49 2.51
C LEU A 10 -0.39 -5.59 1.52
N LYS A 11 -0.87 -6.80 1.22
CA LYS A 11 -2.07 -7.00 0.39
C LYS A 11 -3.33 -6.34 0.98
N GLY A 12 -3.51 -6.40 2.29
CA GLY A 12 -4.61 -5.73 2.99
C GLY A 12 -4.55 -4.21 2.91
N LEU A 13 -3.36 -3.63 3.02
CA LEU A 13 -3.13 -2.19 2.86
C LEU A 13 -3.41 -1.74 1.43
N LEU A 14 -2.88 -2.46 0.43
CA LEU A 14 -3.13 -2.18 -0.98
C LEU A 14 -4.63 -2.26 -1.32
N PHE A 15 -5.32 -3.31 -0.85
CA PHE A 15 -6.76 -3.43 -0.99
C PHE A 15 -7.50 -2.23 -0.37
N THR A 16 -7.10 -1.81 0.83
CA THR A 16 -7.71 -0.66 1.51
C THR A 16 -7.51 0.64 0.74
N ALA A 17 -6.33 0.87 0.17
CA ALA A 17 -6.05 2.03 -0.67
C ALA A 17 -6.94 2.04 -1.93
N LYS A 18 -7.12 0.88 -2.59
CA LYS A 18 -8.02 0.73 -3.73
C LYS A 18 -9.47 1.03 -3.38
N GLU A 19 -9.96 0.52 -2.25
CA GLU A 19 -11.33 0.79 -1.79
C GLU A 19 -11.53 2.28 -1.47
N LYS A 20 -10.55 2.92 -0.81
CA LYS A 20 -10.57 4.37 -0.56
C LYS A 20 -10.63 5.16 -1.86
N GLN A 21 -9.79 4.83 -2.85
CA GLN A 21 -9.81 5.45 -4.17
C GLN A 21 -11.17 5.26 -4.86
N CYS A 22 -11.72 4.04 -4.83
CA CYS A 22 -13.00 3.70 -5.44
C CYS A 22 -14.18 4.49 -4.84
N VAL A 23 -14.22 4.60 -3.51
CA VAL A 23 -15.34 5.24 -2.79
C VAL A 23 -15.24 6.76 -2.78
N LEU A 24 -14.02 7.32 -2.65
CA LEU A 24 -13.82 8.75 -2.41
C LEU A 24 -13.26 9.52 -3.61
N GLY A 25 -12.73 8.83 -4.63
CA GLY A 25 -12.08 9.45 -5.77
C GLY A 25 -10.91 10.34 -5.35
N GLU A 26 -10.88 11.59 -5.84
CA GLU A 26 -9.83 12.57 -5.51
C GLU A 26 -9.70 12.87 -4.01
N ASN A 27 -10.78 12.73 -3.23
CA ASN A 27 -10.76 12.97 -1.80
C ASN A 27 -9.98 11.88 -1.03
N ALA A 28 -9.62 10.77 -1.69
CA ALA A 28 -8.82 9.70 -1.09
C ALA A 28 -7.33 10.04 -0.95
N LYS A 29 -6.85 11.17 -1.51
CA LYS A 29 -5.40 11.47 -1.63
C LYS A 29 -4.64 11.38 -0.31
N GLU A 30 -5.17 11.95 0.77
CA GLU A 30 -4.51 11.90 2.08
C GLU A 30 -4.55 10.49 2.69
N ASP A 31 -5.68 9.80 2.59
CA ASP A 31 -5.83 8.42 3.07
C ASP A 31 -4.86 7.47 2.36
N ILE A 32 -4.77 7.56 1.03
CA ILE A 32 -3.87 6.76 0.21
C ILE A 32 -2.42 7.05 0.57
N LYS A 33 -2.06 8.31 0.79
CA LYS A 33 -0.71 8.69 1.22
C LYS A 33 -0.36 8.06 2.56
N MET A 34 -1.24 8.14 3.56
CA MET A 34 -1.00 7.50 4.86
C MET A 34 -0.83 5.98 4.75
N ILE A 35 -1.64 5.33 3.90
CA ILE A 35 -1.52 3.89 3.66
C ILE A 35 -0.19 3.56 2.98
N LYS A 36 0.22 4.35 1.98
CA LYS A 36 1.50 4.20 1.28
C LYS A 36 2.68 4.35 2.24
N ASP A 37 2.66 5.38 3.09
CA ASP A 37 3.73 5.62 4.07
C ASP A 37 3.89 4.40 5.00
N ILE A 38 2.79 3.82 5.50
CA ILE A 38 2.82 2.60 6.33
C ILE A 38 3.32 1.39 5.52
N TYR A 39 2.89 1.26 4.27
CA TYR A 39 3.29 0.17 3.38
C TYR A 39 4.81 0.16 3.14
N GLU A 40 5.39 1.33 2.83
CA GLU A 40 6.83 1.51 2.65
C GLU A 40 7.62 1.28 3.93
N GLU A 41 7.13 1.75 5.09
CA GLU A 41 7.78 1.51 6.38
C GLU A 41 7.82 0.01 6.74
N ILE A 42 6.76 -0.75 6.42
CA ILE A 42 6.78 -2.22 6.58
C ILE A 42 7.85 -2.85 5.69
N ILE A 43 7.97 -2.42 4.44
CA ILE A 43 9.00 -2.92 3.53
C ILE A 43 10.40 -2.62 4.08
N ARG A 44 10.64 -1.39 4.52
CA ARG A 44 11.93 -0.95 5.06
C ARG A 44 12.31 -1.66 6.35
N PHE A 45 11.40 -1.75 7.33
CA PHE A 45 11.69 -2.38 8.62
C PHE A 45 12.04 -3.87 8.50
N TRP A 46 11.54 -4.53 7.46
CA TRP A 46 11.72 -5.97 7.26
C TRP A 46 12.63 -6.29 6.07
N GLU A 47 13.27 -5.29 5.47
CA GLU A 47 14.15 -5.43 4.29
C GLU A 47 13.50 -6.28 3.19
N LEU A 48 12.22 -6.01 2.91
CA LEU A 48 11.45 -6.70 1.87
C LEU A 48 11.82 -6.16 0.48
N ASP A 49 11.34 -6.87 -0.54
CA ASP A 49 11.58 -6.51 -1.94
C ASP A 49 11.02 -5.12 -2.27
N GLU A 50 11.86 -4.23 -2.80
CA GLU A 50 11.47 -2.87 -3.19
C GLU A 50 10.48 -2.86 -4.36
N GLU A 51 10.41 -3.93 -5.16
CA GLU A 51 9.42 -4.08 -6.24
C GLU A 51 7.96 -4.03 -5.74
N LEU A 52 7.74 -4.27 -4.44
CA LEU A 52 6.43 -4.16 -3.80
C LEU A 52 5.93 -2.72 -3.76
N THR A 53 6.84 -1.74 -3.62
CA THR A 53 6.49 -0.31 -3.68
C THR A 53 6.04 0.05 -5.10
N ASP A 54 6.75 -0.45 -6.11
CA ASP A 54 6.37 -0.26 -7.52
C ASP A 54 5.01 -0.90 -7.82
N GLU A 55 4.70 -2.07 -7.24
CA GLU A 55 3.38 -2.69 -7.34
C GLU A 55 2.30 -1.76 -6.77
N PHE A 56 2.52 -1.18 -5.59
CA PHE A 56 1.58 -0.25 -4.99
C PHE A 56 1.30 0.94 -5.91
N GLU A 57 2.34 1.55 -6.49
CA GLU A 57 2.20 2.68 -7.40
C GLU A 57 1.50 2.31 -8.72
N ARG A 58 1.77 1.13 -9.28
CA ARG A 58 1.08 0.67 -10.50
C ARG A 58 -0.41 0.45 -10.27
N GLU A 59 -0.76 -0.06 -9.10
CA GLU A 59 -2.13 -0.46 -8.78
C GLU A 59 -3.00 0.69 -8.29
N ILE A 60 -2.40 1.75 -7.74
CA ILE A 60 -3.08 2.98 -7.36
C ILE A 60 -2.83 4.04 -8.43
N ARG A 61 -3.83 4.31 -9.26
CA ARG A 61 -3.69 5.32 -10.33
C ARG A 61 -3.38 6.69 -9.72
N ALA A 62 -2.23 7.25 -10.10
CA ALA A 62 -1.99 8.67 -10.02
C ALA A 62 -2.76 9.30 -11.19
N ASP A 63 -3.96 9.82 -10.91
CA ASP A 63 -4.63 10.76 -11.81
C ASP A 63 -3.90 12.11 -11.80
#